data_AF-A0A1S3ENE8-F1
#
_entry.id   AF-A0A1S3ENE8-F1
#
_cell.length_a   1.000
_cell.length_b   1.000
_cell.length_c   1.000
_cell.angle_alpha   90.00
_cell.angle_beta   90.00
_cell.angle_gamma   90.00
#
_symmetry.space_group_name_H-M   'P 1'
#
loop_
_entity.id
_entity.type
_entity.pdbx_description
1 polymer ?
#
loop_
_entity_poly.entity_id
_entity_poly.type
_entity_poly.pdbx_seq_one_letter_code
_entity_poly.pdbx_strand_id
1 'polypeptide(L)'
;MRIEKCYFCSGPIYPGHGMMFVRNDCKDNSFEFEKRRNEPVKYQRELWNKTIDAMKRVEEIKQKRQAKFIMNRLKKNKELQKVQDIKEVKQNIHLVRAPLAGKGKQLEEKMVQQLQQDVDMEDVS
;
A
#
# COMPACT_ATOMS: atom_id res chain seq x y z
N MET A 1 7.45 -3.26 -34.24
CA MET A 1 7.74 -4.24 -33.18
C MET A 1 6.55 -4.27 -32.22
N ARG A 2 5.95 -5.43 -31.95
CA ARG A 2 4.74 -5.55 -31.11
C ARG A 2 5.09 -6.30 -29.82
N ILE A 3 4.55 -5.81 -28.71
CA ILE A 3 4.61 -6.48 -27.40
C ILE A 3 3.30 -7.26 -27.27
N GLU A 4 3.39 -8.57 -27.07
CA GLU A 4 2.22 -9.43 -26.85
C GLU A 4 2.02 -9.70 -25.36
N LYS A 5 0.83 -10.13 -24.96
CA LYS A 5 0.58 -10.57 -23.59
C LYS A 5 0.69 -12.09 -23.51
N CYS A 6 1.45 -12.58 -22.53
CA CYS A 6 1.49 -13.98 -22.19
C CYS A 6 0.13 -14.43 -21.71
N TYR A 7 -0.35 -15.56 -22.20
CA TYR A 7 -1.64 -16.09 -21.80
C TYR A 7 -1.73 -16.55 -20.35
N PHE A 8 -0.67 -17.18 -19.85
CA PHE A 8 -0.71 -17.79 -18.55
C PHE A 8 -0.53 -16.75 -17.45
N CYS A 9 0.47 -15.88 -17.58
CA CYS A 9 0.80 -14.88 -16.58
C CYS A 9 0.28 -13.46 -16.90
N SER A 10 -0.34 -13.25 -18.07
CA SER A 10 -0.76 -11.92 -18.56
C SER A 10 0.36 -10.86 -18.66
N GLY A 11 1.63 -11.27 -18.46
CA GLY A 11 2.81 -10.40 -18.54
C GLY A 11 3.22 -10.07 -19.98
N PRO A 12 4.05 -9.03 -20.18
CA PRO A 12 4.51 -8.62 -21.50
C PRO A 12 5.53 -9.61 -22.09
N ILE A 13 5.36 -9.98 -23.36
CA ILE A 13 6.28 -10.78 -24.18
C ILE A 13 6.87 -9.86 -25.25
N TYR A 14 8.19 -9.69 -25.19
CA TYR A 14 8.97 -9.02 -26.22
C TYR A 14 9.38 -10.01 -27.31
N PRO A 15 9.57 -9.56 -28.57
CA PRO A 15 9.98 -10.44 -29.67
C PRO A 15 11.23 -11.28 -29.34
N GLY A 16 11.17 -12.57 -29.63
CA GLY A 16 12.24 -13.55 -29.34
C GLY A 16 12.05 -14.37 -28.05
N HIS A 17 10.89 -14.30 -27.39
CA HIS A 17 10.64 -14.97 -26.12
C HIS A 17 9.29 -15.73 -26.09
N GLY A 18 9.28 -16.99 -25.63
CA GLY A 18 8.07 -17.72 -25.21
C GLY A 18 7.29 -18.53 -26.27
N MET A 19 6.19 -19.17 -25.83
CA MET A 19 5.18 -19.88 -26.64
C MET A 19 3.76 -19.31 -26.37
N MET A 20 2.78 -19.51 -27.27
CA MET A 20 1.49 -18.80 -27.27
C MET A 20 0.25 -19.68 -27.01
N PHE A 21 -0.70 -19.22 -26.17
CA PHE A 21 -2.08 -19.75 -25.98
C PHE A 21 -3.04 -18.56 -25.68
N VAL A 22 -4.39 -18.64 -25.59
CA VAL A 22 -5.30 -17.43 -25.45
C VAL A 22 -6.57 -17.60 -24.59
N ARG A 23 -6.85 -16.70 -23.62
CA ARG A 23 -8.02 -16.62 -22.68
C ARG A 23 -8.06 -15.19 -22.13
N ASN A 24 -9.26 -14.78 -21.74
CA ASN A 24 -9.61 -13.45 -21.29
C ASN A 24 -10.04 -13.49 -19.82
N ASP A 25 -9.99 -12.35 -19.11
CA ASP A 25 -11.11 -11.81 -18.31
C ASP A 25 -10.70 -10.72 -17.28
N CYS A 26 -11.18 -9.49 -17.50
CA CYS A 26 -11.45 -8.45 -16.49
C CYS A 26 -12.28 -7.29 -17.11
N LYS A 27 -13.16 -6.62 -16.34
CA LYS A 27 -14.07 -5.55 -16.83
C LYS A 27 -13.79 -4.20 -16.14
N ASP A 28 -13.09 -3.28 -16.82
CA ASP A 28 -13.03 -1.83 -16.52
C ASP A 28 -12.93 -1.06 -17.85
N ASN A 29 -13.58 0.11 -17.94
CA ASN A 29 -13.68 0.92 -19.17
C ASN A 29 -12.31 1.46 -19.61
N SER A 30 -11.34 1.58 -18.69
CA SER A 30 -9.97 1.97 -19.01
C SER A 30 -9.25 0.96 -19.93
N PHE A 31 -9.66 -0.31 -19.90
CA PHE A 31 -9.11 -1.35 -20.78
C PHE A 31 -9.64 -1.30 -22.21
N GLU A 32 -10.67 -0.51 -22.49
CA GLU A 32 -11.23 -0.40 -23.83
C GLU A 32 -10.31 0.33 -24.82
N PHE A 33 -9.35 1.10 -24.32
CA PHE A 33 -8.35 1.77 -25.15
C PHE A 33 -7.29 0.78 -25.68
N GLU A 34 -7.14 -0.39 -25.05
CA GLU A 34 -6.13 -1.41 -25.38
C GLU A 34 -6.68 -2.48 -26.35
N LYS A 35 -7.62 -2.10 -27.22
CA LYS A 35 -8.25 -3.01 -28.18
C LYS A 35 -7.42 -3.14 -29.46
N ARG A 36 -7.35 -4.37 -30.00
CA ARG A 36 -6.80 -4.61 -31.34
C ARG A 36 -7.72 -3.95 -32.38
N ARG A 37 -7.16 -3.07 -33.22
CA ARG A 37 -7.87 -2.48 -34.37
C ARG A 37 -7.59 -3.33 -35.61
N ASN A 38 -8.67 -3.79 -36.26
CA ASN A 38 -8.57 -4.59 -37.48
C ASN A 38 -8.62 -3.72 -38.76
N GLU A 39 -9.04 -2.46 -38.64
CA GLU A 39 -9.09 -1.50 -39.74
C GLU A 39 -8.04 -0.39 -39.55
N PRO A 40 -7.16 -0.15 -40.54
CA PRO A 40 -6.13 0.88 -40.46
C PRO A 40 -6.69 2.27 -40.78
N VAL A 41 -6.21 3.29 -40.06
CA VAL A 41 -6.51 4.70 -40.32
C VAL A 41 -5.32 5.35 -41.03
N LYS A 42 -5.58 6.22 -42.02
CA LYS A 42 -4.53 6.98 -42.70
C LYS A 42 -3.75 7.84 -41.70
N TYR A 43 -2.43 7.85 -41.83
CA TYR A 43 -1.56 8.64 -40.96
C TYR A 43 -1.89 10.14 -41.02
N GLN A 44 -2.08 10.74 -39.84
CA GLN A 44 -2.19 12.19 -39.64
C GLN A 44 -1.40 12.58 -38.39
N ARG A 45 -0.48 13.54 -38.50
CA ARG A 45 0.43 13.93 -37.40
C ARG A 45 -0.31 14.45 -36.16
N GLU A 46 -1.30 15.30 -36.37
CA GLU A 46 -2.12 15.87 -35.29
C GLU A 46 -2.88 14.79 -34.52
N LEU A 47 -3.43 13.80 -35.22
CA LEU A 47 -4.10 12.66 -34.61
C LEU A 47 -3.12 11.84 -33.76
N TRP A 48 -1.93 11.57 -34.28
CA TRP A 48 -0.90 10.81 -33.58
C TRP A 48 -0.43 11.51 -32.30
N ASN A 49 -0.15 12.81 -32.35
CA ASN A 49 0.28 13.58 -31.17
C ASN A 49 -0.79 13.55 -30.06
N LYS A 50 -2.04 13.85 -30.42
CA LYS A 50 -3.19 13.78 -29.49
C LYS A 50 -3.36 12.38 -28.90
N THR A 51 -3.12 11.34 -29.70
CA THR A 51 -3.22 9.94 -29.24
C THR A 51 -2.14 9.62 -28.22
N ILE A 52 -0.90 10.06 -28.42
CA ILE A 52 0.21 9.84 -27.47
C ILE A 52 -0.09 10.49 -26.12
N ASP A 53 -0.59 11.73 -26.12
CA ASP A 53 -0.93 12.44 -24.89
C ASP A 53 -2.14 11.81 -24.18
N ALA A 54 -3.16 11.40 -24.95
CA ALA A 54 -4.30 10.66 -24.42
C ALA A 54 -3.88 9.32 -23.79
N MET A 55 -2.94 8.58 -24.41
CA MET A 55 -2.43 7.31 -23.87
C MET A 55 -1.77 7.51 -22.50
N LYS A 56 -0.92 8.53 -22.34
CA LYS A 56 -0.31 8.86 -21.03
C LYS A 56 -1.37 9.15 -19.98
N ARG A 57 -2.38 9.96 -20.33
CA ARG A 57 -3.47 10.34 -19.45
C ARG A 57 -4.31 9.14 -19.00
N VAL A 58 -4.61 8.23 -19.93
CA VAL A 58 -5.37 7.00 -19.65
C VAL A 58 -4.60 6.09 -18.69
N GLU A 59 -3.29 5.95 -18.87
CA GLU A 59 -2.46 5.13 -17.99
C GLU A 59 -2.41 5.68 -16.56
N GLU A 60 -2.28 7.00 -16.39
CA GLU A 60 -2.36 7.65 -15.07
C GLU A 60 -3.70 7.36 -14.36
N ILE A 61 -4.81 7.46 -15.10
CA ILE A 61 -6.16 7.22 -14.57
C ILE A 61 -6.31 5.75 -14.15
N LYS A 62 -5.85 4.83 -15.00
CA LYS A 62 -5.86 3.39 -14.75
C LYS A 62 -5.06 3.04 -13.50
N GLN A 63 -3.83 3.54 -13.38
CA GLN A 63 -2.98 3.29 -12.22
C GLN A 63 -3.62 3.82 -10.92
N LYS A 64 -4.18 5.04 -10.95
CA LYS A 64 -4.91 5.61 -9.80
C LYS A 64 -6.12 4.78 -9.38
N ARG A 65 -6.92 4.30 -10.34
CA ARG A 65 -8.09 3.45 -10.07
C ARG A 65 -7.69 2.10 -9.49
N GLN A 66 -6.66 1.46 -10.06
CA GLN A 66 -6.12 0.19 -9.56
C GLN A 66 -5.58 0.34 -8.14
N ALA A 67 -4.78 1.38 -7.86
CA ALA A 67 -4.26 1.66 -6.53
C ALA A 67 -5.40 1.88 -5.52
N LYS A 68 -6.42 2.65 -5.87
CA LYS A 68 -7.61 2.85 -5.01
C LYS A 68 -8.35 1.54 -4.74
N PHE A 69 -8.52 0.70 -5.75
CA PHE A 69 -9.17 -0.60 -5.60
C PHE A 69 -8.38 -1.53 -4.67
N ILE A 70 -7.05 -1.60 -4.83
CA ILE A 70 -6.16 -2.37 -3.97
C ILE A 70 -6.22 -1.86 -2.52
N MET A 71 -6.13 -0.54 -2.31
CA MET A 71 -6.21 0.07 -0.99
C MET A 71 -7.55 -0.23 -0.29
N ASN A 72 -8.67 -0.11 -1.00
CA ASN A 72 -9.99 -0.43 -0.45
C ASN A 72 -10.10 -1.91 -0.06
N ARG A 73 -9.45 -2.81 -0.81
CA ARG A 73 -9.40 -4.24 -0.48
C ARG A 73 -8.55 -4.50 0.76
N LEU A 74 -7.37 -3.89 0.86
CA LEU A 74 -6.46 -4.04 2.00
C LEU A 74 -7.02 -3.44 3.29
N LYS A 75 -7.80 -2.35 3.21
CA LYS A 75 -8.38 -1.64 4.36
C LYS A 75 -9.18 -2.56 5.29
N LYS A 76 -9.86 -3.59 4.75
CA LYS A 76 -10.68 -4.53 5.52
C LYS A 76 -9.88 -5.36 6.54
N ASN A 77 -8.63 -5.68 6.24
CA ASN A 77 -7.79 -6.48 7.14
C ASN A 77 -7.47 -5.77 8.44
N LYS A 78 -7.47 -4.42 8.45
CA LYS A 78 -7.15 -3.64 9.65
C LYS A 78 -8.15 -3.84 10.78
N GLU A 79 -9.43 -4.05 10.47
CA GLU A 79 -10.46 -4.31 11.47
C GLU A 79 -10.33 -5.73 12.05
N LEU A 80 -10.06 -6.72 11.20
CA LEU A 80 -9.79 -8.10 11.61
C LEU A 80 -8.56 -8.18 12.51
N GLN A 81 -7.49 -7.47 12.15
CA GLN A 81 -6.27 -7.41 12.95
C GLN A 81 -6.55 -6.82 14.34
N LYS A 82 -7.26 -5.69 14.44
CA LYS A 82 -7.63 -5.12 15.74
C LYS A 82 -8.40 -6.09 16.64
N VAL A 83 -9.34 -6.84 16.07
CA VAL A 83 -10.11 -7.85 16.82
C VAL A 83 -9.21 -9.00 17.28
N GLN A 84 -8.28 -9.43 16.43
CA GLN A 84 -7.28 -10.44 16.77
C GLN A 84 -6.33 -9.96 17.87
N ASP A 85 -5.81 -8.73 17.78
CA ASP A 85 -4.94 -8.13 18.79
C ASP A 85 -5.63 -8.05 20.16
N ILE A 86 -6.90 -7.61 20.20
CA ILE A 86 -7.70 -7.58 21.43
C ILE A 86 -7.88 -8.99 22.01
N LYS A 87 -8.12 -9.98 21.16
CA LYS A 87 -8.27 -11.39 21.57
C LYS A 87 -6.95 -11.93 22.13
N GLU A 88 -5.84 -11.64 21.47
CA GLU A 88 -4.50 -12.09 21.84
C GLU A 88 -4.08 -11.52 23.21
N VAL A 89 -4.27 -10.21 23.43
CA VAL A 89 -3.99 -9.58 24.73
C VAL A 89 -4.84 -10.18 25.85
N LYS A 90 -6.12 -10.48 25.58
CA LYS A 90 -7.00 -11.12 26.57
C LYS A 90 -6.56 -12.55 26.93
N GLN A 91 -6.08 -13.33 25.97
CA GLN A 91 -5.65 -14.71 26.17
C GLN A 91 -4.26 -14.79 26.81
N ASN A 92 -3.34 -13.94 26.36
CA ASN A 92 -1.91 -14.03 26.65
C ASN A 92 -1.42 -12.95 27.64
N ILE A 93 -2.30 -12.41 28.47
CA ILE A 93 -1.97 -11.34 29.43
C ILE A 93 -0.83 -11.72 30.39
N HIS A 94 -0.67 -13.01 30.65
CA HIS A 94 0.34 -13.58 31.56
C HIS A 94 1.78 -13.51 31.02
N LEU A 95 1.97 -13.41 29.70
CA LEU A 95 3.30 -13.35 29.08
C LEU A 95 3.95 -11.96 29.20
N VAL A 96 3.17 -10.95 29.60
CA VAL A 96 3.62 -9.55 29.70
C VAL A 96 3.63 -9.14 31.16
N ARG A 97 4.77 -8.65 31.66
CA ARG A 97 4.84 -8.03 32.99
C ARG A 97 3.95 -6.78 32.98
N ALA A 98 3.05 -6.64 33.96
CA ALA A 98 2.12 -5.52 34.01
C ALA A 98 2.85 -4.18 33.79
N PRO A 99 2.39 -3.28 32.90
CA PRO A 99 3.12 -2.06 32.54
C PRO A 99 3.46 -1.11 33.70
N LEU A 100 2.78 -1.29 34.85
CA LEU A 100 2.98 -0.55 36.09
C LEU A 100 3.93 -1.26 37.07
N ALA A 101 4.29 -2.51 36.84
CA ALA A 101 5.22 -3.26 37.68
C ALA A 101 6.63 -2.69 37.52
N GLY A 102 7.00 -1.75 38.42
CA GLY A 102 8.31 -1.10 38.48
C GLY A 102 8.28 0.42 38.31
N LYS A 103 7.24 0.98 37.68
CA LYS A 103 7.12 2.44 37.47
C LYS A 103 6.78 3.23 38.73
N GLY A 104 6.05 2.63 39.68
CA GLY A 104 5.78 3.24 40.99
C GLY A 104 7.08 3.58 41.74
N LYS A 105 8.01 2.62 41.79
CA LYS A 105 9.33 2.81 42.43
C LYS A 105 10.17 3.91 41.76
N GLN A 106 10.13 4.00 40.42
CA GLN A 106 10.87 5.04 39.68
C GLN A 106 10.28 6.45 39.88
N LEU A 107 8.96 6.57 40.08
CA LEU A 107 8.33 7.85 40.40
C LEU A 107 8.65 8.27 41.83
N GLU A 108 8.60 7.32 42.78
CA GLU A 108 9.01 7.56 44.17
C GLU A 108 10.48 8.01 44.26
N GLU A 109 11.41 7.33 43.58
CA GLU A 109 12.83 7.71 43.53
C GLU A 109 13.05 9.12 42.96
N LYS A 110 12.28 9.50 41.93
CA LYS A 110 12.34 10.86 41.35
C LYS A 110 11.80 11.92 42.29
N MET A 111 10.73 11.63 43.04
CA MET A 111 10.20 12.55 44.05
C MET A 111 11.19 12.75 45.21
N VAL A 112 11.87 11.67 45.64
CA VAL A 112 12.91 11.76 46.68
C VAL A 112 14.12 12.57 46.21
N GLN A 113 14.56 12.41 44.96
CA GLN A 113 15.65 13.23 44.39
C GLN A 113 15.28 14.72 44.31
N GLN A 114 14.03 15.03 43.97
CA GLN A 114 13.58 16.40 43.87
C GLN A 114 13.54 17.07 45.26
N LEU A 115 13.03 16.37 46.28
CA LEU A 115 13.08 16.84 47.66
C LEU A 115 14.51 17.05 48.17
N GLN A 116 15.46 16.18 47.80
CA GLN A 116 16.86 16.35 48.17
C GLN A 116 17.46 17.62 47.56
N GLN A 117 17.17 17.89 46.28
CA GLN A 117 17.62 19.12 45.60
C GLN A 117 17.03 20.38 46.20
N ASP A 118 15.78 20.35 46.64
CA ASP A 118 15.12 21.49 47.28
C ASP A 118 15.74 21.79 48.66
N VAL A 119 16.08 20.76 49.44
CA VAL A 119 16.76 20.91 50.74
C VAL A 119 18.21 21.41 50.56
N ASP A 120 18.95 20.88 49.59
CA ASP A 120 20.33 21.29 49.31
C ASP A 120 20.43 22.76 48.82
N MET A 121 19.34 23.33 48.29
CA MET A 121 19.28 24.74 47.87
C MET A 121 18.93 25.71 49.02
N GLU A 122 18.27 25.24 50.08
CA GLU A 122 17.94 26.03 51.27
C GLU A 122 19.17 26.22 52.19
N ASP A 123 20.09 25.25 52.25
CA ASP A 123 21.31 25.30 53.07
C ASP A 123 22.43 26.20 52.50
N VAL A 124 22.25 26.74 51.28
CA VAL A 124 23.22 27.59 50.56
C VAL A 124 22.83 29.08 50.58
N SER A 125 21.69 29.45 51.18
CA SER A 125 21.21 30.85 51.29
C SER A 125 21.44 31.48 52.66
#